data_AF-A0A316DV79-F1
#
_entry.id   AF-A0A316DV79-F1
#
_cell.length_a   1.000
_cell.length_b   1.000
_cell.length_c   1.000
_cell.angle_alpha   90.00
_cell.angle_beta   90.00
_cell.angle_gamma   90.00
#
_symmetry.space_group_name_H-M   'P 1'
#
loop_
_entity.id
_entity.type
_entity.pdbx_description
1 polymer ?
#
loop_
_entity_poly.entity_id
_entity_poly.type
_entity_poly.pdbx_seq_one_letter_code
_entity_poly.pdbx_strand_id
1 'polypeptide(L)'
;MSNNKLIGFLIISIFWGCKEDKEEDPYVWIPLEVTATAYNSLPSQTNEAPTITAWGDTLKPGVKSLAVSRDLIAKGLKYGTMVRIDTFPDTFYINDKMHPRWKNKIDIYMGKQIDTALNWGKRKIIIEYAVLKEKLDSLPLND
;
A
#
# COMPACT_ATOMS: atom_id res chain seq x y z
N MET A 1 -28.55 -42.53 58.76
CA MET A 1 -27.38 -41.95 58.07
C MET A 1 -27.26 -42.57 56.69
N SER A 2 -27.71 -41.87 55.65
CA SER A 2 -27.00 -41.75 54.37
C SER A 2 -27.70 -40.65 53.58
N ASN A 3 -26.93 -39.62 53.26
CA ASN A 3 -27.41 -38.34 52.79
C ASN A 3 -27.73 -38.36 51.30
N ASN A 4 -28.77 -37.60 50.95
CA ASN A 4 -29.00 -37.06 49.62
C ASN A 4 -27.76 -36.31 49.11
N LYS A 5 -27.50 -36.40 47.79
CA LYS A 5 -27.47 -35.24 46.88
C LYS A 5 -27.06 -35.68 45.48
N LEU A 6 -28.05 -35.65 44.57
CA LEU A 6 -27.86 -35.65 43.13
C LEU A 6 -27.15 -34.34 42.76
N ILE A 7 -25.86 -34.39 42.41
CA ILE A 7 -25.10 -33.23 41.94
C ILE A 7 -25.04 -33.34 40.41
N GLY A 8 -25.96 -32.64 39.75
CA GLY A 8 -25.90 -32.40 38.31
C GLY A 8 -24.76 -31.41 38.01
N PHE A 9 -23.76 -31.86 37.26
CA PHE A 9 -22.75 -30.97 36.68
C PHE A 9 -23.32 -30.34 35.41
N LEU A 10 -23.90 -29.14 35.55
CA LEU A 10 -24.26 -28.28 34.43
C LEU A 10 -22.97 -27.65 33.89
N ILE A 11 -22.42 -28.19 32.79
CA ILE A 11 -21.32 -27.58 32.06
C ILE A 11 -21.86 -26.31 31.40
N ILE A 12 -21.70 -25.17 32.07
CA ILE A 12 -21.91 -23.86 31.47
C ILE A 12 -20.68 -23.57 30.61
N SER A 13 -20.76 -23.95 29.34
CA SER A 13 -19.82 -23.49 28.31
C SER A 13 -20.03 -21.99 28.12
N ILE A 14 -19.20 -21.18 28.77
CA ILE A 14 -19.10 -19.74 28.52
C ILE A 14 -18.51 -19.59 27.12
N PHE A 15 -19.38 -19.53 26.11
CA PHE A 15 -19.03 -19.00 24.80
C PHE A 15 -18.80 -17.49 24.97
N TRP A 16 -17.62 -17.11 25.45
CA TRP A 16 -17.11 -15.76 25.24
C TRP A 16 -16.80 -15.63 23.75
N GLY A 17 -17.82 -15.25 22.98
CA GLY A 17 -17.59 -14.66 21.67
C GLY A 17 -16.81 -13.37 21.88
N CYS A 18 -15.50 -13.40 21.63
CA CYS A 18 -14.76 -12.18 21.38
C CYS A 18 -15.44 -11.50 20.18
N LYS A 19 -16.08 -10.35 20.41
CA LYS A 19 -16.35 -9.43 19.31
C LYS A 19 -15.00 -8.93 18.86
N GLU A 20 -14.51 -9.42 17.72
CA GLU A 20 -13.50 -8.69 16.97
C GLU A 20 -14.14 -7.39 16.51
N ASP A 21 -13.86 -6.30 17.22
CA ASP A 21 -14.15 -4.97 16.73
C ASP A 21 -13.30 -4.79 15.46
N LYS A 22 -13.93 -4.97 14.30
CA LYS A 22 -13.28 -4.71 13.01
C LYS A 22 -12.99 -3.22 12.95
N GLU A 23 -11.75 -2.86 13.22
CA GLU A 23 -11.24 -1.52 13.02
C GLU A 23 -11.53 -1.12 11.57
N GLU A 24 -12.41 -0.13 11.36
CA GLU A 24 -12.79 0.30 10.02
C GLU A 24 -11.57 0.88 9.31
N ASP A 25 -11.38 0.55 8.02
CA ASP A 25 -10.30 1.12 7.20
C ASP A 25 -10.40 2.66 7.23
N PRO A 26 -9.41 3.39 7.76
CA PRO A 26 -9.46 4.84 7.88
C PRO A 26 -9.24 5.55 6.54
N TYR A 27 -9.01 4.81 5.45
CA TYR A 27 -8.74 5.34 4.13
C TYR A 27 -9.94 5.23 3.19
N VAL A 28 -10.07 6.24 2.33
CA VAL A 28 -10.82 6.19 1.08
C VAL A 28 -9.83 5.87 -0.04
N TRP A 29 -10.14 4.87 -0.85
CA TRP A 29 -9.31 4.44 -1.97
C TRP A 29 -9.82 5.10 -3.26
N ILE A 30 -9.03 6.03 -3.81
CA ILE A 30 -9.44 6.83 -4.97
C ILE A 30 -8.83 6.24 -6.25
N PRO A 31 -9.63 5.83 -7.24
CA PRO A 31 -9.12 5.28 -8.49
C PRO A 31 -8.49 6.37 -9.37
N LEU A 32 -7.43 6.02 -10.09
CA LEU A 32 -6.75 6.90 -11.03
C LEU A 32 -6.13 6.11 -12.20
N GLU A 33 -6.48 6.45 -13.44
CA GLU A 33 -5.80 5.90 -14.61
C GLU A 33 -4.41 6.54 -14.77
N VAL A 34 -3.38 5.70 -14.86
CA VAL A 34 -1.97 6.12 -15.06
C VAL A 34 -1.27 5.27 -16.11
N THR A 35 -0.18 5.80 -16.65
CA THR A 35 0.78 4.99 -17.41
C THR A 35 1.78 4.37 -16.45
N ALA A 36 1.82 3.05 -16.36
CA ALA A 36 2.77 2.31 -15.53
C ALA A 36 3.92 1.71 -16.36
N THR A 37 5.12 1.79 -15.81
CA THR A 37 6.27 0.95 -16.17
C THR A 37 6.74 0.19 -14.93
N ALA A 38 7.72 -0.68 -15.10
CA ALA A 38 8.37 -1.37 -14.01
C ALA A 38 9.89 -1.33 -14.15
N TYR A 39 10.59 -1.32 -13.02
CA TYR A 39 12.05 -1.37 -12.95
C TYR A 39 12.52 -2.32 -11.84
N ASN A 40 13.77 -2.75 -11.93
CA ASN A 40 14.42 -3.61 -10.95
C ASN A 40 15.80 -3.01 -10.57
N SER A 41 16.35 -3.49 -9.46
CA SER A 41 17.70 -3.11 -9.01
C SER A 41 18.68 -4.22 -9.38
N LEU A 42 19.38 -4.06 -10.50
CA LEU A 42 20.48 -4.94 -10.89
C LEU A 42 21.75 -4.62 -10.08
N PRO A 43 22.43 -5.61 -9.46
CA PRO A 43 23.71 -5.40 -8.77
C PRO A 43 24.80 -4.79 -9.67
N SER A 44 24.77 -5.08 -10.99
CA SER A 44 25.71 -4.53 -11.98
C SER A 44 25.48 -3.05 -12.31
N GLN A 45 24.41 -2.44 -11.79
CA GLN A 45 24.09 -1.02 -11.97
C GLN A 45 24.27 -0.20 -10.68
N THR A 46 24.69 -0.82 -9.58
CA THR A 46 24.91 -0.14 -8.29
C THR A 46 26.38 -0.27 -7.86
N ASN A 47 27.23 0.66 -8.29
CA ASN A 47 28.36 1.03 -7.43
C ASN A 47 27.75 1.93 -6.36
N GLU A 48 27.67 1.39 -5.13
CA GLU A 48 27.00 1.99 -3.97
C GLU A 48 25.47 1.88 -4.05
N ALA A 49 24.89 1.04 -3.19
CA ALA A 49 23.45 0.86 -3.10
C ALA A 49 22.77 2.19 -2.74
N PRO A 50 21.90 2.80 -3.59
CA PRO A 50 21.16 3.98 -3.22
C PRO A 50 20.02 3.50 -2.34
N THR A 51 20.34 3.31 -1.07
CA THR A 51 19.37 2.88 -0.07
C THR A 51 18.54 4.08 0.40
N ILE A 52 18.78 5.30 -0.10
CA ILE A 52 18.12 6.52 0.36
C ILE A 52 17.12 6.98 -0.71
N THR A 53 15.83 7.01 -0.36
CA THR A 53 14.78 7.57 -1.23
C THR A 53 14.96 9.08 -1.41
N ALA A 54 14.31 9.69 -2.41
CA ALA A 54 14.35 11.14 -2.61
C ALA A 54 13.77 11.98 -1.44
N TRP A 55 13.31 11.31 -0.39
CA TRP A 55 12.75 11.86 0.85
C TRP A 55 13.53 11.45 2.11
N GLY A 56 14.63 10.69 1.96
CA GLY A 56 15.56 10.39 3.06
C GLY A 56 15.40 9.02 3.72
N ASP A 57 14.42 8.21 3.31
CA ASP A 57 14.20 6.90 3.94
C ASP A 57 15.09 5.81 3.36
N THR A 58 15.44 4.87 4.24
CA THR A 58 16.20 3.68 3.86
C THR A 58 15.29 2.65 3.18
N LEU A 59 15.45 2.40 1.87
CA LEU A 59 14.81 1.30 1.15
C LEU A 59 15.32 -0.03 1.71
N LYS A 60 14.59 -0.59 2.69
CA LYS A 60 14.85 -1.96 3.15
C LYS A 60 14.55 -2.94 2.00
N PRO A 61 15.34 -4.01 1.83
CA PRO A 61 15.00 -5.08 0.92
C PRO A 61 13.56 -5.58 1.18
N GLY A 62 12.74 -5.65 0.14
CA GLY A 62 11.32 -6.03 0.24
C GLY A 62 10.31 -4.87 0.29
N VAL A 63 10.77 -3.61 0.34
CA VAL A 63 9.88 -2.44 0.25
C VAL A 63 9.19 -2.38 -1.11
N LYS A 64 7.85 -2.31 -1.09
CA LYS A 64 6.99 -2.15 -2.27
C LYS A 64 6.97 -0.69 -2.71
N SER A 65 7.98 -0.31 -3.50
CA SER A 65 8.25 1.09 -3.88
C SER A 65 7.54 1.50 -5.17
N LEU A 66 7.07 2.74 -5.20
CA LEU A 66 6.58 3.43 -6.40
C LEU A 66 7.28 4.77 -6.58
N ALA A 67 7.74 5.00 -7.81
CA ALA A 67 8.08 6.34 -8.30
C ALA A 67 6.88 6.97 -9.01
N VAL A 68 6.61 8.24 -8.77
CA VAL A 68 5.48 8.95 -9.41
C VAL A 68 5.92 10.23 -10.11
N SER A 69 5.22 10.60 -11.18
CA SER A 69 5.44 11.88 -11.86
C SER A 69 4.99 13.06 -10.99
N ARG A 70 5.63 14.23 -11.18
CA ARG A 70 5.41 15.40 -10.31
C ARG A 70 3.98 15.95 -10.36
N ASP A 71 3.30 15.81 -11.49
CA ASP A 71 1.88 16.18 -11.61
C ASP A 71 0.95 15.28 -10.77
N LEU A 72 1.32 14.02 -10.54
CA LEU A 72 0.57 13.14 -9.63
C LEU A 72 0.79 13.53 -8.16
N ILE A 73 1.99 13.96 -7.80
CA ILE A 73 2.27 14.52 -6.46
C ILE A 73 1.38 15.74 -6.20
N ALA A 74 1.21 16.62 -7.20
CA ALA A 74 0.32 17.77 -7.11
C ALA A 74 -1.15 17.38 -6.93
N LYS A 75 -1.57 16.21 -7.43
CA LYS A 75 -2.91 15.63 -7.22
C LYS A 75 -3.08 14.94 -5.85
N GLY A 76 -2.03 14.86 -5.03
CA GLY A 76 -2.10 14.29 -3.69
C GLY A 76 -1.40 12.96 -3.50
N LEU A 77 -0.81 12.37 -4.55
CA LEU A 77 0.03 11.17 -4.49
C LEU A 77 1.41 11.55 -3.94
N LYS A 78 1.44 11.93 -2.66
CA LYS A 78 2.63 12.39 -1.95
C LYS A 78 3.42 11.20 -1.41
N TYR A 79 4.54 11.50 -0.77
CA TYR A 79 5.31 10.48 -0.08
C TYR A 79 4.52 9.73 0.98
N GLY A 80 4.79 8.44 1.08
CA GLY A 80 4.12 7.53 2.00
C GLY A 80 2.68 7.20 1.59
N THR A 81 2.12 7.86 0.56
CA THR A 81 0.80 7.52 0.06
C THR A 81 0.79 6.05 -0.38
N MET A 82 -0.14 5.29 0.21
CA MET A 82 -0.38 3.91 -0.15
C MET A 82 -1.10 3.82 -1.49
N VAL A 83 -0.71 2.84 -2.29
CA VAL A 83 -1.26 2.60 -3.61
C VAL A 83 -1.51 1.11 -3.79
N ARG A 84 -2.74 0.77 -4.16
CA ARG A 84 -3.12 -0.57 -4.64
C ARG A 84 -3.09 -0.57 -6.16
N ILE A 85 -2.67 -1.71 -6.70
CA ILE A 85 -2.61 -1.94 -8.13
C ILE A 85 -3.26 -3.30 -8.37
N ASP A 86 -4.36 -3.35 -9.11
CA ASP A 86 -5.22 -4.55 -9.23
C ASP A 86 -4.49 -5.85 -9.61
N THR A 87 -3.36 -5.71 -10.30
CA THR A 87 -2.52 -6.83 -10.77
C THR A 87 -1.56 -7.37 -9.72
N PHE A 88 -1.45 -6.73 -8.56
CA PHE A 88 -0.58 -7.10 -7.45
C PHE A 88 -1.38 -7.23 -6.16
N PRO A 89 -1.13 -8.28 -5.35
CA PRO A 89 -1.79 -8.43 -4.05
C PRO A 89 -1.23 -7.46 -2.99
N ASP A 90 -0.06 -6.88 -3.25
CA ASP A 90 0.65 -6.02 -2.32
C ASP A 90 0.17 -4.56 -2.37
N THR A 91 0.27 -3.87 -1.24
CA THR A 91 0.19 -2.40 -1.19
C THR A 91 1.57 -1.81 -1.40
N PHE A 92 1.65 -0.84 -2.31
CA PHE A 92 2.85 -0.09 -2.63
C PHE A 92 2.84 1.26 -1.91
N TYR A 93 4.02 1.84 -1.77
CA TYR A 93 4.24 3.14 -1.13
C TYR A 93 4.98 4.05 -2.07
N ILE A 94 4.45 5.26 -2.23
CA ILE A 94 5.13 6.30 -2.99
C ILE A 94 6.32 6.77 -2.18
N ASN A 95 7.51 6.52 -2.71
CA ASN A 95 8.74 6.92 -2.06
C ASN A 95 9.77 7.53 -3.01
N ASP A 96 9.49 7.57 -4.30
CA ASP A 96 10.35 8.24 -5.27
C ASP A 96 9.57 9.17 -6.22
N LYS A 97 10.28 10.11 -6.85
CA LYS A 97 9.74 11.07 -7.80
C LYS A 97 10.46 10.97 -9.14
N MET A 98 9.69 10.82 -10.20
CA MET A 98 10.24 10.74 -11.56
C MET A 98 10.65 12.12 -12.10
N HIS A 99 11.59 12.18 -13.05
CA HIS A 99 12.01 13.41 -13.75
C HIS A 99 10.81 14.26 -14.27
N PRO A 100 10.86 15.61 -14.26
CA PRO A 100 9.68 16.47 -14.54
C PRO A 100 9.04 16.30 -15.91
N ARG A 101 9.79 15.75 -16.88
CA ARG A 101 9.32 15.44 -18.24
C ARG A 101 8.19 14.40 -18.25
N TRP A 102 8.11 13.56 -17.23
CA TRP A 102 7.08 12.54 -17.13
C TRP A 102 5.79 13.14 -16.58
N LYS A 103 4.66 12.67 -17.13
CA LYS A 103 3.31 13.12 -16.81
C LYS A 103 2.39 11.92 -16.71
N ASN A 104 1.45 11.95 -15.74
CA ASN A 104 0.50 10.89 -15.44
C ASN A 104 1.13 9.48 -15.44
N LYS A 105 2.31 9.36 -14.80
CA LYS A 105 3.17 8.20 -14.92
C LYS A 105 3.62 7.68 -13.57
N ILE A 106 3.64 6.36 -13.44
CA ILE A 106 4.25 5.65 -12.31
C ILE A 106 5.31 4.67 -12.80
N ASP A 107 6.24 4.32 -11.91
CA ASP A 107 7.23 3.26 -12.11
C ASP A 107 7.27 2.32 -10.90
N ILE A 108 7.00 1.03 -11.14
CA ILE A 108 6.82 0.01 -10.12
C ILE A 108 8.16 -0.67 -9.85
N TYR A 109 8.62 -0.64 -8.60
CA TYR A 109 9.80 -1.41 -8.20
C TYR A 109 9.44 -2.89 -8.02
N MET A 110 10.07 -3.78 -8.79
CA MET A 110 9.81 -5.22 -8.78
C MET A 110 10.89 -6.04 -8.07
N GLY A 111 11.79 -5.40 -7.32
CA GLY A 111 12.86 -6.10 -6.60
C GLY A 111 14.04 -6.48 -7.49
N LYS A 112 14.59 -7.69 -7.27
CA LYS A 112 15.84 -8.18 -7.90
C LYS A 112 15.61 -9.11 -9.11
N GLN A 113 14.38 -9.53 -9.38
CA GLN A 113 14.11 -10.45 -10.47
C GLN A 113 14.08 -9.68 -11.80
N ILE A 114 14.93 -10.09 -12.74
CA ILE A 114 15.15 -9.38 -14.02
C ILE A 114 13.93 -9.51 -14.94
N ASP A 115 13.37 -10.72 -15.02
CA ASP A 115 12.38 -11.08 -16.03
C ASP A 115 11.00 -10.44 -15.77
N THR A 116 10.71 -10.03 -14.54
CA THR A 116 9.39 -9.49 -14.16
C THR A 116 9.15 -8.11 -14.77
N ALA A 117 10.17 -7.23 -14.75
CA ALA A 117 10.05 -5.87 -15.26
C ALA A 117 9.98 -5.81 -16.81
N LEU A 118 10.77 -6.66 -17.48
CA LEU A 118 10.76 -6.74 -18.94
C LEU A 118 9.44 -7.26 -19.48
N ASN A 119 8.89 -8.33 -18.87
CA ASN A 119 7.59 -8.89 -19.26
C ASN A 119 6.43 -7.94 -18.91
N TRP A 120 6.61 -7.06 -17.93
CA TRP A 120 5.61 -6.05 -17.58
C TRP A 120 5.47 -4.96 -18.65
N GLY A 121 6.58 -4.40 -19.14
CA GLY A 121 6.55 -3.36 -20.17
C GLY A 121 5.78 -2.08 -19.75
N LYS A 122 5.41 -1.27 -20.74
CA LYS A 122 4.64 -0.03 -20.53
C LYS A 122 3.16 -0.28 -20.81
N ARG A 123 2.29 0.05 -19.86
CA ARG A 123 0.84 -0.14 -20.01
C ARG A 123 0.04 0.92 -19.26
N LYS A 124 -1.21 1.13 -19.66
CA LYS A 124 -2.16 1.92 -18.88
C LYS A 124 -2.84 1.00 -17.88
N ILE A 125 -2.97 1.45 -16.63
CA ILE A 125 -3.65 0.72 -15.56
C ILE A 125 -4.43 1.70 -14.70
N ILE A 126 -5.40 1.18 -13.97
CA ILE A 126 -6.04 1.88 -12.86
C ILE A 126 -5.25 1.51 -11.60
N ILE A 127 -4.92 2.53 -10.81
CA ILE A 127 -4.42 2.37 -9.45
C ILE A 127 -5.44 2.95 -8.48
N GLU A 128 -5.40 2.53 -7.23
CA GLU A 128 -6.15 3.17 -6.15
C GLU A 128 -5.18 3.75 -5.14
N TYR A 129 -5.29 5.04 -4.82
CA TYR A 129 -4.44 5.66 -3.81
C TYR A 129 -5.23 6.03 -2.55
N ALA A 130 -4.62 5.82 -1.40
CA ALA A 130 -5.25 6.03 -0.10
C ALA A 130 -5.29 7.50 0.29
N VAL A 131 -6.46 7.97 0.72
CA VAL A 131 -6.67 9.29 1.34
C VAL A 131 -7.35 9.09 2.68
N LEU A 132 -6.82 9.68 3.76
CA LEU A 132 -7.45 9.62 5.08
C LEU A 132 -8.85 10.24 5.05
N LYS A 133 -9.84 9.52 5.60
CA LYS A 133 -11.23 10.00 5.72
C LYS A 133 -11.33 11.35 6.43
N GLU A 134 -10.65 11.49 7.57
CA GLU A 134 -10.58 12.74 8.34
C GLU A 134 -10.12 13.94 7.51
N LYS A 135 -9.19 13.72 6.58
CA LYS A 135 -8.70 14.77 5.69
C LYS A 135 -9.76 15.18 4.67
N LEU A 136 -10.57 14.24 4.19
CA LEU A 136 -11.66 14.51 3.26
C LEU A 136 -12.76 15.32 3.94
N ASP A 137 -13.12 14.96 5.17
CA ASP A 137 -14.16 15.64 5.95
C ASP A 137 -13.75 17.06 6.38
N SER A 138 -12.43 17.31 6.48
CA SER A 138 -11.87 18.64 6.78
C SER A 138 -11.77 19.59 5.58
N LEU A 139 -12.04 19.12 4.35
CA LEU A 139 -12.06 20.00 3.17
C LEU A 139 -13.33 20.86 3.23
N PRO A 140 -13.22 22.20 3.09
CA PRO A 140 -14.41 23.04 3.04
C PRO A 140 -15.30 22.57 1.90
N LEU A 141 -16.56 22.27 2.21
CA LEU A 141 -17.61 22.17 1.21
C LEU A 141 -17.70 23.55 0.57
N ASN A 142 -17.19 23.67 -0.66
CA ASN A 142 -17.47 24.84 -1.47
C ASN A 142 -18.92 24.71 -1.93
N ASP A 143 -19.83 25.34 -1.18
CA ASP A 143 -21.19 25.68 -1.60
C ASP A 143 -21.17 26.73 -2.73
#